data_AF-A0A952SHF6-F1
#
_entry.id   AF-A0A952SHF6-F1
#
_cell.length_a   1.000
_cell.length_b   1.000
_cell.length_c   1.000
_cell.angle_alpha   90.00
_cell.angle_beta   90.00
_cell.angle_gamma   90.00
#
_symmetry.space_group_name_H-M   'P 1'
#
loop_
_entity.id
_entity.type
_entity.pdbx_description
1 polymer ?
#
loop_
_entity_poly.entity_id
_entity_poly.type
_entity_poly.pdbx_seq_one_letter_code
_entity_poly.pdbx_strand_id
1 'polypeptide(L)' 'MGYAQPTRDYTSLYRQAFEQFGARALWDKRVLDDPTPADALVIARALRIEGDRQARRLAEQIEQACRAPH' A
#
# COMPACT_ATOMS: atom_id res chain seq x y z
N MET A 1 15.83 15.63 13.43
CA MET A 1 15.29 14.28 13.17
C MET A 1 13.79 14.39 13.13
N GLY A 2 13.18 14.23 11.95
CA GLY A 2 11.75 14.46 11.75
C GLY A 2 10.92 13.40 12.46
N TYR A 3 10.02 13.84 13.34
CA TYR A 3 8.96 12.99 13.88
C TYR A 3 7.96 12.73 12.75
N ALA A 4 8.07 11.57 12.11
CA ALA A 4 7.01 11.06 11.24
C ALA A 4 5.76 10.90 12.11
N GLN A 5 4.77 11.75 11.87
CA GLN A 5 3.50 11.74 12.57
C GLN A 5 2.82 10.38 12.33
N PRO A 6 2.06 9.83 13.29
CA PRO A 6 1.31 8.58 13.11
C PRO A 6 0.03 8.80 12.27
N THR A 7 0.11 9.54 11.17
CA THR A 7 -1.00 9.80 10.24
C THR A 7 -1.16 8.68 9.24
N ARG A 8 -1.11 7.42 9.68
CA ARG A 8 -1.48 6.22 8.88
C ARG A 8 -1.08 6.34 7.40
N ASP A 9 0.17 6.73 7.15
CA ASP A 9 0.66 7.08 5.83
C ASP A 9 0.53 5.91 4.87
N TYR A 10 -0.01 6.17 3.67
CA TYR A 10 -0.14 5.19 2.60
C TYR A 10 1.22 4.54 2.27
N THR A 11 2.35 5.23 2.51
CA THR A 11 3.71 4.71 2.38
C THR A 11 4.01 3.56 3.34
N SER A 12 3.54 3.65 4.59
CA SER A 12 3.70 2.57 5.58
C SER A 12 2.84 1.37 5.20
N LEU A 13 1.60 1.62 4.73
CA LEU A 13 0.71 0.57 4.26
C LEU A 13 1.22 -0.09 2.97
N TYR A 14 1.84 0.68 2.07
CA TYR A 14 2.49 0.22 0.85
C TYR A 14 3.65 -0.71 1.18
N ARG A 15 4.55 -0.32 2.09
CA ARG A 15 5.65 -1.20 2.54
C ARG A 15 5.12 -2.49 3.15
N GLN A 16 4.12 -2.41 4.03
CA GLN A 16 3.50 -3.58 4.64
C GLN A 16 2.83 -4.50 3.60
N ALA A 17 2.28 -3.94 2.52
CA ALA A 17 1.76 -4.72 1.39
C ALA A 17 2.87 -5.51 0.69
N PHE A 18 4.03 -4.89 0.47
CA PHE A 18 5.17 -5.56 -0.12
C PHE A 18 5.80 -6.60 0.80
N GLU A 19 5.85 -6.39 2.11
CA GLU A 19 6.38 -7.42 3.01
C GLU A 19 5.48 -8.66 3.07
N GLN A 20 4.16 -8.49 3.09
CA GLN A 20 3.22 -9.61 3.21
C GLN A 20 2.82 -10.24 1.87
N PHE A 21 2.69 -9.43 0.82
CA PHE A 21 2.17 -9.85 -0.48
C PHE A 21 3.18 -9.65 -1.62
N GLY A 22 4.38 -9.12 -1.33
CA GLY A 22 5.50 -8.96 -2.26
C GLY A 22 5.78 -10.21 -3.07
N ALA A 23 5.95 -11.33 -2.37
CA ALA A 23 6.28 -12.62 -2.98
C ALA A 23 5.13 -13.27 -3.75
N ARG A 24 3.89 -12.75 -3.66
CA ARG A 24 2.68 -13.42 -4.14
C ARG A 24 1.90 -12.61 -5.17
N ALA A 25 1.57 -11.36 -4.84
CA ALA A 25 0.75 -10.46 -5.65
C ALA A 25 1.56 -9.31 -6.29
N LEU A 26 2.80 -9.08 -5.84
CA LEU A 26 3.62 -7.95 -6.28
C LEU A 26 5.00 -8.40 -6.79
N TRP A 27 5.14 -9.67 -7.16
CA TRP A 27 6.42 -10.26 -7.58
C TRP A 27 6.99 -9.61 -8.86
N ASP A 28 6.11 -9.03 -9.70
CA ASP A 28 6.46 -8.28 -10.90
C ASP A 28 6.66 -6.77 -10.62
N LYS A 29 6.22 -6.27 -9.46
CA LYS A 29 6.30 -4.85 -9.08
C LYS A 29 7.55 -4.58 -8.25
N ARG A 30 8.27 -3.50 -8.54
CA ARG A 30 9.34 -2.99 -7.65
C ARG A 30 8.76 -2.14 -6.53
N VAL A 31 9.33 -2.28 -5.33
CA VAL A 31 9.19 -1.29 -4.25
C VAL A 31 9.74 0.04 -4.72
N LEU A 32 8.91 1.08 -4.66
CA LEU A 32 9.33 2.47 -4.81
C LEU A 32 9.63 3.05 -3.43
N ASP A 33 10.68 3.89 -3.35
CA ASP A 33 11.07 4.54 -2.10
C ASP A 33 10.14 5.72 -1.76
N ASP A 34 9.68 6.44 -2.78
CA ASP A 34 8.67 7.49 -2.71
C ASP A 34 7.46 7.09 -3.59
N PRO A 35 6.57 6.21 -3.11
CA PRO A 35 5.40 5.79 -3.88
C PRO A 35 4.42 6.96 -3.99
N THR A 36 3.96 7.27 -5.21
CA THR A 36 2.88 8.24 -5.35
C THR A 36 1.55 7.65 -4.88
N PRO A 37 0.55 8.47 -4.52
CA PRO A 37 -0.81 8.01 -4.28
C PRO A 37 -1.35 7.11 -5.41
N ALA A 38 -0.99 7.39 -6.67
CA ALA A 38 -1.36 6.55 -7.81
C ALA A 38 -0.68 5.16 -7.76
N ASP A 39 0.60 5.09 -7.40
CA ASP A 39 1.30 3.82 -7.22
C ASP A 39 0.67 2.99 -6.09
N ALA A 40 0.31 3.64 -4.99
CA ALA A 40 -0.37 2.98 -3.87
C ALA A 40 -1.72 2.38 -4.29
N LEU A 41 -2.49 3.09 -5.12
CA LEU A 41 -3.74 2.57 -5.69
C LEU A 41 -3.51 1.38 -6.65
N VAL A 42 -2.42 1.37 -7.41
CA VAL A 42 -2.05 0.23 -8.26
C VAL A 42 -1.79 -1.02 -7.41
N ILE A 43 -1.10 -0.87 -6.28
CA ILE A 43 -0.87 -1.95 -5.32
C ILE A 43 -2.18 -2.41 -4.67
N ALA A 44 -3.02 -1.46 -4.22
CA ALA A 44 -4.34 -1.76 -3.67
C ALA A 44 -5.18 -2.61 -4.66
N ARG A 45 -5.15 -2.27 -5.95
CA ARG A 45 -5.84 -3.04 -6.99
C ARG A 45 -5.25 -4.44 -7.17
N ALA A 46 -3.92 -4.57 -7.20
CA ALA A 46 -3.25 -5.87 -7.30
C ALA A 46 -3.60 -6.79 -6.12
N LEU A 47 -3.55 -6.25 -4.89
CA LEU A 47 -3.96 -6.95 -3.66
C LEU A 47 -5.42 -7.42 -3.70
N ARG A 48 -6.30 -6.66 -4.37
CA ARG A 48 -7.73 -6.97 -4.47
C ARG A 48 -8.02 -8.10 -5.46
N ILE A 49 -7.20 -8.24 -6.49
CA ILE A 49 -7.30 -9.24 -7.57
C ILE A 49 -6.60 -10.54 -7.17
N GLU A 50 -5.36 -10.44 -6.69
CA GLU A 50 -4.50 -11.60 -6.43
C GLU A 50 -4.42 -12.01 -4.95
N GLY A 51 -4.92 -11.17 -4.04
CA GLY A 51 -4.79 -11.38 -2.61
C GLY A 51 -6.06 -11.87 -1.90
N ASP A 52 -5.88 -12.31 -0.65
CA ASP A 52 -6.93 -12.84 0.21
C ASP A 52 -7.77 -11.75 0.91
N ARG A 53 -8.69 -12.14 1.81
CA ARG A 53 -9.47 -11.20 2.62
C ARG A 53 -8.60 -10.17 3.37
N GLN A 54 -7.41 -10.56 3.83
CA GLN A 54 -6.47 -9.63 4.46
C GLN A 54 -5.89 -8.63 3.45
N ALA A 55 -5.56 -9.08 2.23
CA ALA A 55 -5.08 -8.21 1.16
C ALA A 55 -6.14 -7.17 0.76
N ARG A 56 -7.43 -7.58 0.68
CA ARG A 56 -8.54 -6.64 0.45
C ARG A 56 -8.64 -5.59 1.54
N ARG A 57 -8.57 -5.97 2.82
CA ARG A 57 -8.57 -4.99 3.93
C ARG A 57 -7.38 -4.03 3.85
N LEU A 58 -6.24 -4.51 3.39
CA LEU A 58 -5.05 -3.67 3.21
C LEU A 58 -5.24 -2.69 2.04
N ALA A 59 -5.77 -3.17 0.92
CA ALA A 59 -6.13 -2.37 -0.24
C ALA A 59 -7.08 -1.23 0.14
N GLU A 60 -8.15 -1.53 0.87
CA GLU A 60 -9.11 -0.51 1.31
C GLU A 60 -8.47 0.54 2.23
N GLN A 61 -7.54 0.15 3.10
CA GLN A 61 -6.81 1.10 3.95
C GLN A 61 -5.89 2.00 3.12
N ILE A 62 -5.24 1.46 2.08
CA ILE A 62 -4.41 2.24 1.16
C ILE A 62 -5.26 3.24 0.38
N GLU A 63 -6.41 2.79 -0.14
CA GLU A 63 -7.37 3.66 -0.84
C GLU A 63 -7.89 4.80 0.07
N GLN A 64 -8.20 4.49 1.32
CA GLN A 64 -8.64 5.50 2.30
C GLN A 64 -7.53 6.50 2.65
N ALA A 65 -6.31 6.02 2.89
CA ALA A 65 -5.16 6.87 3.18
C ALA A 65 -4.79 7.77 1.98
N CYS A 66 -4.98 7.28 0.75
CA CYS A 66 -4.79 8.04 -0.48
C CYS A 66 -5.91 9.07 -0.72
N ARG A 67 -7.13 8.80 -0.23
CA ARG A 67 -8.31 9.68 -0.40
C ARG A 67 -8.42 10.75 0.69
N ALA A 68 -7.83 10.53 1.85
CA ALA A 68 -7.74 11.54 2.89
C ALA A 68 -6.87 12.71 2.37
N PRO A 69 -7.44 13.92 2.18
CA PRO A 69 -6.64 15.07 1.79
C PRO A 69 -5.72 15.41 2.96
N HIS A 70 -4.40 15.37 2.71
CA HIS A 70 -3.40 15.99 3.57
C HIS A 70 -3.22 17.44 3.13
#